data_AF-A0AAU7VS76-F1
#
_entry.id   AF-A0AAU7VS76-F1
#
_cell.length_a   1.000
_cell.length_b   1.000
_cell.length_c   1.000
_cell.angle_alpha   90.00
_cell.angle_beta   90.00
_cell.angle_gamma   90.00
#
_symmetry.space_group_name_H-M   'P 1'
#
loop_
_entity.id
_entity.type
_entity.pdbx_description
1 polymer ?
#
loop_
_entity_poly.entity_id
_entity_poly.type
_entity_poly.pdbx_seq_one_letter_code
_entity_poly.pdbx_strand_id
1 'polypeptide(L)'
;MVMDHEKQRARYIAGTEGAPPVPPPGGYRGARRQQAPAAGAPLPPTPGATATLDVEKKPANALGWIALAASVLFALILLGTLVAGGTDILYGVTMLALQLVVVAVIIAALFSARGRMLGAIALIVTILFNVATVGGMSALQTSASGNYEGVKSDEQKHEEAYPAIKGTDPQQTLSQQSLEEVRAQSDALFADIRDRLTAEFGFTWVPVGDEDLRPERNGYGGESMLVEFTSTGWATNEPIQDYAQKLDVMAAIDDVVLEHGLWDLYSFNDPTNSGIDPSMIAKLYGSDDPRTQNTWEYYTENYPDPLRFYANIYDLSKDSDGGFLTARQAQNARTGEPLEGLQLVVIASGVLSEADRAEFEKKLEEYPGFG
;
A
#
# COMPACT_ATOMS: atom_id res chain seq x y z
N MET A 1 15.10 -16.98 4.43
CA MET A 1 13.71 -17.13 4.89
C MET A 1 12.84 -16.55 3.78
N VAL A 2 12.33 -17.42 2.92
CA VAL A 2 11.52 -17.05 1.76
C VAL A 2 10.13 -16.73 2.29
N MET A 3 9.71 -15.48 2.17
CA MET A 3 8.32 -15.09 2.39
C MET A 3 7.51 -15.71 1.25
N ASP A 4 6.52 -16.50 1.64
CA ASP A 4 5.59 -17.21 0.77
C ASP A 4 4.78 -16.18 -0.03
N HIS A 5 5.01 -16.05 -1.34
CA HIS A 5 4.31 -15.09 -2.21
C HIS A 5 2.79 -15.31 -2.17
N GLU A 6 2.33 -16.54 -1.89
CA GLU A 6 0.92 -16.85 -1.66
C GLU A 6 0.35 -16.17 -0.40
N LYS A 7 1.16 -15.96 0.65
CA LYS A 7 0.70 -15.23 1.86
C LYS A 7 0.60 -13.73 1.66
N GLN A 8 1.32 -13.16 0.69
CA GLN A 8 1.09 -11.77 0.27
C GLN A 8 -0.13 -11.65 -0.64
N ARG A 9 -0.36 -12.60 -1.55
CA ARG A 9 -1.60 -12.66 -2.37
C ARG A 9 -2.85 -12.86 -1.51
N ALA A 10 -2.79 -13.69 -0.46
CA ALA A 10 -3.89 -13.89 0.49
C ALA A 10 -4.20 -12.67 1.39
N ARG A 11 -3.35 -11.64 1.42
CA ARG A 11 -3.67 -10.36 2.08
C ARG A 11 -4.53 -9.42 1.22
N TYR A 12 -4.64 -9.69 -0.08
CA TYR A 12 -5.24 -8.78 -1.04
C TYR A 12 -6.25 -9.44 -1.98
N ILE A 13 -6.67 -10.68 -1.74
CA ILE A 13 -7.81 -11.26 -2.44
C ILE A 13 -8.77 -11.88 -1.43
N ALA A 14 -10.05 -11.51 -1.59
CA ALA A 14 -11.26 -11.88 -0.85
C ALA A 14 -11.69 -10.96 0.31
N GLY A 15 -12.09 -9.73 -0.03
CA GLY A 15 -12.96 -8.90 0.83
C GLY A 15 -12.69 -7.41 0.72
N THR A 16 -13.73 -6.59 0.96
CA THR A 16 -13.72 -5.11 1.04
C THR A 16 -12.82 -4.53 2.17
N GLU A 17 -11.89 -5.32 2.70
CA GLU A 17 -11.13 -5.06 3.94
C GLU A 17 -9.64 -4.78 3.72
N GLY A 18 -9.13 -4.85 2.48
CA GLY A 18 -7.69 -4.75 2.19
C GLY A 18 -7.14 -3.35 1.88
N ALA A 19 -7.98 -2.32 1.76
CA ALA A 19 -7.55 -1.00 1.32
C ALA A 19 -7.16 -0.08 2.49
N PRO A 20 -5.89 0.36 2.62
CA PRO A 20 -5.58 1.46 3.53
C PRO A 20 -6.35 2.72 3.09
N PRO A 21 -6.92 3.50 4.03
CA PRO A 21 -7.77 4.64 3.70
C PRO A 21 -6.99 5.68 2.89
N VAL A 22 -7.66 6.27 1.89
CA VAL A 22 -7.11 7.37 1.10
C VAL A 22 -6.70 8.53 2.02
N PRO A 23 -5.49 9.09 1.87
CA PRO A 23 -5.09 10.23 2.69
C PRO A 23 -6.01 11.43 2.40
N PRO A 24 -6.38 12.21 3.43
CA PRO A 24 -7.18 13.42 3.23
C PRO A 24 -6.43 14.42 2.33
N PRO A 25 -7.14 15.33 1.63
CA PRO A 25 -6.51 16.40 0.86
C PRO A 25 -5.50 17.17 1.74
N GLY A 26 -4.21 17.08 1.39
CA GLY A 26 -3.10 17.66 2.16
C GLY A 26 -2.24 16.67 2.96
N GLY A 27 -2.50 15.36 2.89
CA GLY A 27 -1.70 14.31 3.53
C GLY A 27 -1.86 14.21 5.04
N TYR A 28 -1.30 13.17 5.65
CA TYR A 28 -1.31 12.99 7.12
C TYR A 28 -0.46 14.08 7.79
N ARG A 29 -1.09 14.97 8.55
CA ARG A 29 -0.38 15.94 9.39
C ARG A 29 0.46 15.20 10.44
N GLY A 30 1.79 15.22 10.28
CA GLY A 30 2.74 14.81 11.33
C GLY A 30 3.66 13.62 11.04
N ALA A 31 3.78 13.15 9.79
CA ALA A 31 4.72 12.07 9.45
C ALA A 31 6.20 12.51 9.64
N ARG A 32 6.75 12.31 10.85
CA ARG A 32 8.19 12.35 11.12
C ARG A 32 8.74 10.93 11.14
N ARG A 33 9.81 10.67 10.38
CA ARG A 33 10.65 9.47 10.50
C ARG A 33 11.08 9.32 11.97
N GLN A 34 10.76 8.19 12.58
CA GLN A 34 11.29 7.81 13.89
C GLN A 34 12.82 7.68 13.79
N GLN A 35 13.54 8.53 14.51
CA GLN A 35 14.95 8.32 14.83
C GLN A 35 15.05 7.20 15.88
N ALA A 36 15.96 6.26 15.66
CA ALA A 36 16.25 5.15 16.56
C ALA A 36 16.63 5.64 17.97
N PRO A 37 16.27 4.92 19.06
CA PRO A 37 16.67 5.30 20.40
C PRO A 37 18.15 4.96 20.65
N ALA A 38 18.88 5.93 21.21
CA ALA A 38 20.21 5.74 21.78
C ALA A 38 20.14 4.95 23.11
N ALA A 39 21.18 4.15 23.37
CA ALA A 39 21.35 3.31 24.55
C ALA A 39 21.92 4.06 25.78
N GLY A 40 21.54 3.60 26.99
CA GLY A 40 22.16 3.89 28.30
C GLY A 40 21.67 5.19 28.96
N ALA A 41 21.41 5.32 30.27
CA ALA A 41 21.82 4.58 31.48
C ALA A 41 20.84 4.91 32.67
N PRO A 42 21.22 4.79 33.96
CA PRO A 42 20.84 3.74 34.92
C PRO A 42 19.75 4.12 35.94
N LEU A 43 19.18 3.08 36.57
CA LEU A 43 18.18 3.12 37.66
C LEU A 43 18.72 3.70 38.98
N PRO A 44 17.94 4.50 39.74
CA PRO A 44 18.19 4.80 41.14
C PRO A 44 17.43 3.84 42.09
N PRO A 45 17.83 3.78 43.38
CA PRO A 45 17.70 2.59 44.21
C PRO A 45 16.38 2.49 45.00
N THR A 46 16.07 1.24 45.35
CA THR A 46 15.05 0.80 46.31
C THR A 46 15.37 1.25 47.74
N PRO A 47 14.39 1.77 48.49
CA PRO A 47 14.41 1.72 49.95
C PRO A 47 13.56 0.54 50.43
N GLY A 48 14.19 -0.39 51.13
CA GLY A 48 13.50 -1.34 52.00
C GLY A 48 13.20 -0.71 53.36
N ALA A 49 12.14 -1.21 54.01
CA ALA A 49 12.09 -1.62 55.42
C ALA A 49 10.65 -1.56 55.99
N THR A 50 10.13 -2.75 56.30
CA THR A 50 9.37 -3.14 57.51
C THR A 50 8.37 -2.16 58.14
N ALA A 51 7.10 -2.60 58.22
CA ALA A 51 6.35 -2.66 59.48
C ALA A 51 5.07 -3.51 59.29
N THR A 52 5.07 -4.71 59.88
CA THR A 52 3.83 -5.43 60.22
C THR A 52 3.17 -4.72 61.40
N LEU A 53 2.02 -4.10 61.16
CA LEU A 53 1.09 -3.68 62.21
C LEU A 53 -0.26 -4.33 61.91
N ASP A 54 -0.62 -5.32 62.73
CA ASP A 54 -1.98 -5.81 62.84
C ASP A 54 -2.85 -4.66 63.37
N VAL A 55 -3.54 -3.99 62.43
CA VAL A 55 -4.57 -2.99 62.75
C VAL A 55 -5.92 -3.67 62.65
N GLU A 56 -6.56 -3.79 63.81
CA GLU A 56 -7.94 -4.20 64.01
C GLU A 56 -8.87 -3.47 62.98
N LYS A 57 -9.43 -4.22 62.04
CA LYS A 57 -10.25 -3.70 60.92
C LYS A 57 -11.57 -3.14 61.45
N LYS A 58 -11.62 -1.83 61.69
CA LYS A 58 -12.88 -1.08 61.84
C LYS A 58 -13.56 -0.92 60.47
N PRO A 59 -14.90 -1.02 60.40
CA PRO A 59 -15.63 -1.12 59.14
C PRO A 59 -15.40 0.11 58.26
N ALA A 60 -15.19 -0.12 56.96
CA ALA A 60 -14.88 0.91 55.98
C ALA A 60 -16.04 1.91 55.81
N ASN A 61 -15.68 3.17 55.55
CA ASN A 61 -16.64 4.26 55.35
C ASN A 61 -17.44 4.06 54.05
N ALA A 62 -18.75 4.37 54.06
CA ALA A 62 -19.66 4.20 52.93
C ALA A 62 -19.13 4.83 51.63
N LEU A 63 -18.43 5.97 51.72
CA LEU A 63 -17.79 6.63 50.57
C LEU A 63 -16.73 5.77 49.86
N GLY A 64 -15.96 4.94 50.60
CA GLY A 64 -14.98 4.05 49.99
C GLY A 64 -15.63 2.90 49.21
N TRP A 65 -16.74 2.39 49.73
CA TRP A 65 -17.56 1.38 49.04
C TRP A 65 -18.26 1.94 47.81
N ILE A 66 -18.79 3.18 47.88
CA ILE A 66 -19.39 3.87 46.74
C ILE A 66 -18.34 4.09 45.64
N ALA A 67 -17.13 4.55 45.99
CA ALA A 67 -16.06 4.73 45.03
C ALA A 67 -15.67 3.40 44.35
N LEU A 68 -15.50 2.32 45.12
CA LEU A 68 -15.18 1.01 44.57
C LEU A 68 -16.29 0.46 43.67
N ALA A 69 -17.56 0.54 44.11
CA ALA A 69 -18.70 0.08 43.33
C ALA A 69 -18.87 0.88 42.03
N ALA A 70 -18.68 2.21 42.08
CA ALA A 70 -18.72 3.07 40.90
C ALA A 70 -17.58 2.76 39.92
N SER A 71 -16.35 2.54 40.39
CA SER A 71 -15.22 2.14 39.55
C SER A 71 -15.42 0.77 38.89
N VAL A 72 -15.94 -0.21 39.63
CA VAL A 72 -16.22 -1.55 39.08
C VAL A 72 -17.35 -1.50 38.06
N LEU A 73 -18.44 -0.78 38.37
CA LEU A 73 -19.56 -0.61 37.44
C LEU A 73 -19.11 0.11 36.17
N PHE A 74 -18.29 1.16 36.30
CA PHE A 74 -17.73 1.88 35.17
C PHE A 74 -16.83 0.99 34.30
N ALA A 75 -15.97 0.18 34.91
CA ALA A 75 -15.14 -0.79 34.19
C ALA A 75 -15.98 -1.83 33.44
N LEU A 76 -17.07 -2.31 34.05
CA LEU A 76 -18.00 -3.24 33.40
C LEU A 76 -18.75 -2.60 32.24
N ILE A 77 -19.16 -1.33 32.36
CA ILE A 77 -19.78 -0.59 31.25
C ILE A 77 -18.77 -0.44 30.10
N LEU A 78 -17.53 -0.05 30.38
CA LEU A 78 -16.48 0.09 29.36
C LEU A 78 -16.20 -1.23 28.63
N LEU A 79 -16.09 -2.34 29.37
CA LEU A 79 -15.87 -3.66 28.78
C LEU A 79 -17.11 -4.13 28.00
N GLY A 80 -18.31 -3.87 28.51
CA GLY A 80 -19.57 -4.21 27.84
C GLY A 80 -19.75 -3.45 26.53
N THR A 81 -19.45 -2.15 26.51
CA THR A 81 -19.51 -1.35 25.27
C THR A 81 -18.43 -1.75 24.28
N LEU A 82 -17.25 -2.15 24.76
CA LEU A 82 -16.20 -2.71 23.91
C LEU A 82 -16.64 -4.02 23.25
N VAL A 83 -17.21 -4.96 24.01
CA VAL A 83 -17.71 -6.25 23.49
C VAL A 83 -18.87 -6.06 22.52
N ALA A 84 -19.70 -5.03 22.73
CA ALA A 84 -20.83 -4.69 21.85
C ALA A 84 -20.44 -3.85 20.62
N GLY A 85 -19.16 -3.52 20.43
CA GLY A 85 -18.68 -2.74 19.27
C GLY A 85 -19.03 -1.23 19.31
N GLY A 86 -19.43 -0.69 20.47
CA GLY A 86 -19.87 0.70 20.63
C GLY A 86 -18.72 1.70 20.82
N THR A 87 -17.81 1.82 19.86
CA THR A 87 -16.64 2.72 19.96
C THR A 87 -17.01 4.20 20.00
N ASP A 88 -18.06 4.62 19.29
CA ASP A 88 -18.54 6.02 19.33
C ASP A 88 -19.09 6.40 20.70
N ILE A 89 -19.65 5.43 21.43
CA ILE A 89 -20.11 5.62 22.80
C ILE A 89 -18.90 5.80 23.71
N LEU A 90 -17.83 5.01 23.53
CA LEU A 90 -16.60 5.08 24.32
C LEU A 90 -15.91 6.45 24.20
N TYR A 91 -15.86 7.04 23.00
CA TYR A 91 -15.27 8.36 22.76
C TYR A 91 -16.25 9.54 22.91
N GLY A 92 -17.52 9.25 23.16
CA GLY A 92 -18.56 10.25 23.33
C GLY A 92 -18.34 11.12 24.57
N VAL A 93 -18.79 12.39 24.49
CA VAL A 93 -18.75 13.38 25.58
C VAL A 93 -19.36 12.81 26.87
N THR A 94 -20.39 11.96 26.74
CA THR A 94 -21.08 11.30 27.85
C THR A 94 -20.17 10.35 28.64
N MET A 95 -19.32 9.56 27.99
CA MET A 95 -18.42 8.61 28.66
C MET A 95 -17.24 9.32 29.32
N LEU A 96 -16.73 10.38 28.70
CA LEU A 96 -15.73 11.26 29.31
C LEU A 96 -16.30 11.96 30.57
N ALA A 97 -17.53 12.46 30.51
CA ALA A 97 -18.20 13.05 31.66
C ALA A 97 -18.39 12.03 32.80
N LEU A 98 -18.81 10.80 32.47
CA LEU A 98 -18.95 9.72 33.45
C LEU A 98 -17.62 9.36 34.11
N GLN A 99 -16.52 9.30 33.33
CA GLN A 99 -15.18 9.06 33.86
C GLN A 99 -14.75 10.16 34.85
N LEU A 100 -15.01 11.43 34.53
CA LEU A 100 -14.69 12.55 35.42
C LEU A 100 -15.48 12.49 36.73
N VAL A 101 -16.75 12.08 36.69
CA VAL A 101 -17.57 11.88 37.91
C VAL A 101 -16.98 10.76 38.77
N VAL A 102 -16.60 9.62 38.18
CA VAL A 102 -15.97 8.51 38.91
C VAL A 102 -14.65 8.96 39.56
N VAL A 103 -13.81 9.69 38.83
CA VAL A 103 -12.55 10.25 39.36
C VAL A 103 -12.81 11.22 40.51
N ALA A 104 -13.80 12.10 40.41
CA ALA A 104 -14.15 13.02 41.50
C ALA A 104 -14.57 12.29 42.78
N VAL A 105 -15.33 11.19 42.65
CA VAL A 105 -15.76 10.35 43.77
C VAL A 105 -14.57 9.61 44.41
N ILE A 106 -13.63 9.11 43.59
CA ILE A 106 -12.39 8.48 44.07
C ILE A 106 -11.53 9.49 44.84
N ILE A 107 -11.35 10.71 44.29
CA ILE A 107 -10.61 11.78 44.96
C ILE A 107 -11.25 12.10 46.31
N ALA A 108 -12.58 12.26 46.37
CA ALA A 108 -13.29 12.48 47.62
C ALA A 108 -13.09 11.34 48.63
N ALA A 109 -13.06 10.08 48.18
CA ALA A 109 -12.79 8.92 49.02
C ALA A 109 -11.33 8.89 49.54
N LEU A 110 -10.36 9.35 48.76
CA LEU A 110 -8.95 9.44 49.14
C LEU A 110 -8.69 10.53 50.20
N PHE A 111 -9.46 11.62 50.21
CA PHE A 111 -9.39 12.61 51.28
C PHE A 111 -10.06 12.15 52.59
N SER A 112 -10.83 11.05 52.57
CA SER A 112 -11.39 10.44 53.77
C SER A 112 -10.40 9.49 54.44
N ALA A 113 -10.00 9.79 55.69
CA ALA A 113 -9.07 8.94 56.46
C ALA A 113 -9.48 7.46 56.54
N ARG A 114 -10.79 7.17 56.50
CA ARG A 114 -11.37 5.81 56.54
C ARG A 114 -11.72 5.24 55.17
N GLY A 115 -11.65 6.04 54.10
CA GLY A 115 -11.94 5.64 52.72
C GLY A 115 -10.70 5.41 51.87
N ARG A 116 -9.53 5.89 52.32
CA ARG A 116 -8.26 5.88 51.57
C ARG A 116 -7.90 4.55 50.92
N MET A 117 -8.02 3.43 51.64
CA MET A 117 -7.64 2.11 51.10
C MET A 117 -8.55 1.69 49.93
N LEU A 118 -9.86 1.83 50.09
CA LEU A 118 -10.83 1.50 49.03
C LEU A 118 -10.75 2.51 47.88
N GLY A 119 -10.52 3.79 48.17
CA GLY A 119 -10.25 4.82 47.18
C GLY A 119 -8.99 4.54 46.36
N ALA A 120 -7.92 4.01 46.98
CA ALA A 120 -6.70 3.63 46.28
C ALA A 120 -6.92 2.42 45.36
N ILE A 121 -7.67 1.41 45.81
CA ILE A 121 -8.06 0.26 44.97
C ILE A 121 -8.93 0.73 43.79
N ALA A 122 -9.93 1.58 44.05
CA ALA A 122 -10.79 2.16 43.03
C ALA A 122 -9.98 2.98 42.00
N LEU A 123 -8.99 3.74 42.44
CA LEU A 123 -8.08 4.48 41.58
C LEU A 123 -7.28 3.55 40.67
N ILE A 124 -6.72 2.45 41.19
CA ILE A 124 -5.98 1.47 40.40
C ILE A 124 -6.89 0.86 39.32
N VAL A 125 -8.11 0.45 39.68
CA VAL A 125 -9.08 -0.11 38.73
C VAL A 125 -9.42 0.91 37.65
N THR A 126 -9.70 2.17 38.02
CA THR A 126 -10.04 3.23 37.05
C THR A 126 -8.85 3.60 36.16
N ILE A 127 -7.61 3.55 36.66
CA ILE A 127 -6.42 3.78 35.82
C ILE A 127 -6.24 2.63 34.82
N LEU A 128 -6.44 1.37 35.23
CA LEU A 128 -6.32 0.23 34.32
C LEU A 128 -7.46 0.19 33.29
N PHE A 129 -8.68 0.55 33.69
CA PHE A 129 -9.88 0.56 32.86
C PHE A 129 -10.41 1.98 32.69
N ASN A 130 -9.72 2.77 31.88
CA ASN A 130 -10.17 4.10 31.46
C ASN A 130 -10.45 4.15 29.95
N VAL A 131 -11.15 5.21 29.51
CA VAL A 131 -11.53 5.41 28.11
C VAL A 131 -10.32 5.39 27.16
N ALA A 132 -9.17 5.94 27.56
CA ALA A 132 -7.97 5.94 26.71
C ALA A 132 -7.32 4.55 26.60
N THR A 133 -7.27 3.77 27.68
CA THR A 133 -6.70 2.41 27.64
C THR A 133 -7.61 1.44 26.88
N VAL A 134 -8.92 1.49 27.12
CA VAL A 134 -9.90 0.66 26.39
C VAL A 134 -10.01 1.09 24.93
N GLY A 135 -10.03 2.38 24.65
CA GLY A 135 -10.00 2.92 23.30
C GLY A 135 -8.70 2.59 22.56
N GLY A 136 -7.54 2.64 23.22
CA GLY A 136 -6.26 2.25 22.66
C GLY A 136 -6.21 0.76 22.28
N MET A 137 -6.79 -0.12 23.11
CA MET A 137 -6.92 -1.55 22.79
C MET A 137 -7.88 -1.78 21.61
N SER A 138 -9.00 -1.05 21.55
CA SER A 138 -9.93 -1.12 20.42
C SER A 138 -9.26 -0.71 19.11
N ALA A 139 -8.53 0.41 19.10
CA ALA A 139 -7.81 0.89 17.92
C ALA A 139 -6.74 -0.11 17.46
N LEU A 140 -6.02 -0.73 18.41
CA LEU A 140 -5.04 -1.78 18.10
C LEU A 140 -5.73 -3.04 17.54
N GLN A 141 -6.86 -3.46 18.11
CA GLN A 141 -7.61 -4.63 17.64
C GLN A 141 -8.23 -4.42 16.25
N THR A 142 -8.82 -3.25 15.98
CA THR A 142 -9.31 -2.87 14.63
C THR A 142 -8.16 -2.77 13.63
N SER A 143 -7.03 -2.18 14.02
CA SER A 143 -5.84 -2.12 13.14
C SER A 143 -5.20 -3.48 12.85
N ALA A 144 -5.29 -4.42 13.80
CA ALA A 144 -4.70 -5.75 13.69
C ALA A 144 -5.62 -6.76 12.98
N SER A 145 -6.95 -6.55 13.04
CA SER A 145 -7.94 -7.41 12.41
C SER A 145 -8.37 -6.93 11.02
N GLY A 146 -8.12 -5.67 10.65
CA GLY A 146 -8.53 -5.11 9.36
C GLY A 146 -10.05 -4.92 9.20
N ASN A 147 -10.82 -5.40 10.19
CA ASN A 147 -12.26 -5.44 10.11
C ASN A 147 -12.86 -4.12 10.65
N TYR A 148 -13.30 -3.27 9.71
CA TYR A 148 -14.07 -2.04 9.96
C TYR A 148 -15.59 -2.27 9.83
N GLU A 149 -16.05 -3.53 9.80
CA GLU A 149 -17.48 -3.86 9.79
C GLU A 149 -18.14 -3.28 11.05
N GLY A 150 -18.97 -2.25 10.84
CA GLY A 150 -19.67 -1.52 11.89
C GLY A 150 -19.36 -0.03 11.96
N VAL A 151 -18.31 0.46 11.28
CA VAL A 151 -17.91 1.88 11.29
C VAL A 151 -18.28 2.62 9.98
N LYS A 152 -18.48 1.87 8.89
CA LYS A 152 -18.81 2.44 7.57
C LYS A 152 -20.33 2.60 7.40
N SER A 153 -20.77 3.76 6.92
CA SER A 153 -22.17 3.96 6.51
C SER A 153 -22.51 3.09 5.30
N ASP A 154 -23.80 2.84 5.07
CA ASP A 154 -24.25 2.11 3.87
C ASP A 154 -23.87 2.85 2.58
N GLU A 155 -23.84 4.18 2.62
CA GLU A 155 -23.34 5.02 1.53
C GLU A 155 -21.86 4.75 1.24
N GLN A 156 -21.00 4.72 2.26
CA GLN A 156 -19.57 4.42 2.08
C GLN A 156 -19.35 3.00 1.55
N LYS A 157 -20.12 2.02 2.02
CA LYS A 157 -20.03 0.64 1.51
C LYS A 157 -20.47 0.56 0.05
N HIS A 158 -21.49 1.32 -0.33
CA HIS A 158 -21.91 1.43 -1.71
C HIS A 158 -20.81 2.06 -2.57
N GLU A 159 -20.27 3.22 -2.17
CA GLU A 159 -19.15 3.87 -2.87
C GLU A 159 -17.93 2.96 -3.03
N GLU A 160 -17.55 2.22 -1.97
CA GLU A 160 -16.44 1.26 -2.00
C GLU A 160 -16.69 0.07 -2.93
N ALA A 161 -17.94 -0.25 -3.26
CA ALA A 161 -18.30 -1.31 -4.18
C ALA A 161 -18.48 -0.83 -5.64
N TYR A 162 -18.20 0.44 -5.92
CA TYR A 162 -18.26 0.99 -7.28
C TYR A 162 -17.35 0.19 -8.23
N PRO A 163 -17.88 -0.37 -9.35
CA PRO A 163 -17.14 -1.31 -10.18
C PRO A 163 -16.10 -0.65 -11.09
N ALA A 164 -16.16 0.67 -11.31
CA ALA A 164 -15.24 1.41 -12.18
C ALA A 164 -14.29 2.32 -11.37
N ILE A 165 -13.62 3.26 -12.05
CA ILE A 165 -12.68 4.20 -11.43
C ILE A 165 -13.33 5.58 -11.35
N LYS A 166 -13.24 6.22 -10.18
CA LYS A 166 -13.68 7.60 -9.95
C LYS A 166 -12.95 8.58 -10.86
N GLY A 167 -13.70 9.47 -11.51
CA GLY A 167 -13.18 10.47 -12.44
C GLY A 167 -12.98 9.94 -13.87
N THR A 168 -13.36 8.70 -14.15
CA THR A 168 -13.25 8.05 -15.45
C THR A 168 -14.64 7.68 -15.96
N ASP A 169 -14.95 8.05 -17.20
CA ASP A 169 -16.19 7.63 -17.86
C ASP A 169 -16.18 6.11 -18.07
N PRO A 170 -17.10 5.34 -17.45
CA PRO A 170 -17.13 3.89 -17.59
C PRO A 170 -17.33 3.42 -19.04
N GLN A 171 -17.86 4.28 -19.93
CA GLN A 171 -17.94 3.96 -21.35
C GLN A 171 -16.57 3.85 -22.01
N GLN A 172 -15.55 4.56 -21.50
CA GLN A 172 -14.18 4.40 -22.00
C GLN A 172 -13.71 2.97 -21.78
N THR A 173 -13.85 2.46 -20.55
CA THR A 173 -13.55 1.07 -20.19
C THR A 173 -14.31 0.04 -21.02
N LEU A 174 -15.57 0.30 -21.37
CA LEU A 174 -16.38 -0.61 -22.20
C LEU A 174 -16.03 -0.56 -23.68
N SER A 175 -15.40 0.53 -24.14
CA SER A 175 -15.05 0.77 -25.54
C SER A 175 -13.61 0.43 -25.89
N GLN A 176 -12.71 0.41 -24.90
CA GLN A 176 -11.31 0.04 -25.07
C GLN A 176 -11.15 -1.48 -25.17
N GLN A 177 -9.94 -1.90 -25.54
CA GLN A 177 -9.57 -3.32 -25.55
C GLN A 177 -9.78 -4.01 -24.20
N SER A 178 -10.29 -5.24 -24.26
CA SER A 178 -10.40 -6.15 -23.13
C SER A 178 -9.03 -6.67 -22.67
N LEU A 179 -8.96 -7.24 -21.47
CA LEU A 179 -7.76 -7.90 -20.95
C LEU A 179 -7.26 -8.99 -21.91
N GLU A 180 -8.16 -9.78 -22.49
CA GLU A 180 -7.84 -10.86 -23.41
C GLU A 180 -7.25 -10.34 -24.73
N GLU A 181 -7.80 -9.24 -25.26
CA GLU A 181 -7.27 -8.60 -26.47
C GLU A 181 -5.89 -7.98 -26.24
N VAL A 182 -5.70 -7.30 -25.09
CA VAL A 182 -4.40 -6.75 -24.70
C VAL A 182 -3.33 -7.85 -24.58
N ARG A 183 -3.66 -8.99 -23.97
CA ARG A 183 -2.76 -10.15 -23.90
C ARG A 183 -2.36 -10.63 -25.29
N ALA A 184 -3.34 -10.86 -26.16
CA ALA A 184 -3.10 -11.34 -27.51
C ALA A 184 -2.25 -10.37 -28.35
N GLN A 185 -2.51 -9.06 -28.23
CA GLN A 185 -1.72 -8.04 -28.92
C GLN A 185 -0.30 -7.95 -28.35
N SER A 186 -0.14 -8.01 -27.03
CA SER A 186 1.18 -8.02 -26.37
C SER A 186 2.02 -9.22 -26.84
N ASP A 187 1.43 -10.41 -26.92
CA ASP A 187 2.13 -11.62 -27.36
C ASP A 187 2.58 -11.51 -28.82
N ALA A 188 1.72 -10.98 -29.70
CA ALA A 188 2.05 -10.73 -31.10
C ALA A 188 3.17 -9.70 -31.25
N LEU A 189 3.07 -8.58 -30.53
CA LEU A 189 4.08 -7.52 -30.53
C LEU A 189 5.46 -8.07 -30.11
N PHE A 190 5.51 -8.82 -29.01
CA PHE A 190 6.77 -9.44 -28.58
C PHE A 190 7.28 -10.51 -29.53
N ALA A 191 6.42 -11.27 -30.19
CA ALA A 191 6.87 -12.24 -31.19
C ALA A 191 7.57 -11.51 -32.35
N ASP A 192 6.95 -10.47 -32.89
CA ASP A 192 7.47 -9.75 -34.06
C ASP A 192 8.75 -8.97 -33.74
N ILE A 193 8.82 -8.31 -32.57
CA ILE A 193 10.05 -7.64 -32.12
C ILE A 193 11.18 -8.65 -31.99
N ARG A 194 10.94 -9.78 -31.33
CA ARG A 194 11.98 -10.78 -31.11
C ARG A 194 12.45 -11.41 -32.41
N ASP A 195 11.54 -11.77 -33.30
CA ASP A 195 11.88 -12.34 -34.60
C ASP A 195 12.71 -11.37 -35.45
N ARG A 196 12.32 -10.08 -35.47
CA ARG A 196 13.05 -9.02 -36.16
C ARG A 196 14.47 -8.86 -35.61
N LEU A 197 14.59 -8.69 -34.29
CA LEU A 197 15.88 -8.44 -33.66
C LEU A 197 16.78 -9.68 -33.67
N THR A 198 16.21 -10.88 -33.60
CA THR A 198 16.95 -12.15 -33.79
C THR A 198 17.48 -12.24 -35.22
N ALA A 199 16.70 -11.88 -36.24
CA ALA A 199 17.13 -11.93 -37.62
C ALA A 199 18.23 -10.90 -37.95
N GLU A 200 18.13 -9.69 -37.41
CA GLU A 200 19.06 -8.59 -37.74
C GLU A 200 20.32 -8.58 -36.87
N PHE A 201 20.19 -8.88 -35.58
CA PHE A 201 21.29 -8.76 -34.61
C PHE A 201 21.73 -10.09 -34.01
N GLY A 202 21.01 -11.19 -34.26
CA GLY A 202 21.35 -12.51 -33.74
C GLY A 202 21.03 -12.70 -32.25
N PHE A 203 20.17 -11.86 -31.67
CA PHE A 203 19.81 -11.97 -30.25
C PHE A 203 19.02 -13.24 -29.96
N THR A 204 19.22 -13.75 -28.74
CA THR A 204 18.45 -14.85 -28.17
C THR A 204 17.73 -14.39 -26.90
N TRP A 205 16.62 -15.03 -26.56
CA TRP A 205 15.66 -14.48 -25.61
C TRP A 205 15.37 -15.41 -24.44
N VAL A 206 15.10 -14.81 -23.29
CA VAL A 206 14.61 -15.49 -22.09
C VAL A 206 13.37 -14.75 -21.57
N PRO A 207 12.29 -15.45 -21.17
CA PRO A 207 11.17 -14.81 -20.50
C PRO A 207 11.61 -14.33 -19.12
N VAL A 208 11.11 -13.17 -18.69
CA VAL A 208 11.45 -12.56 -17.41
C VAL A 208 10.20 -12.16 -16.65
N GLY A 209 10.12 -12.63 -15.40
CA GLY A 209 8.91 -12.49 -14.59
C GLY A 209 7.74 -13.34 -15.09
N ASP A 210 6.66 -13.30 -14.31
CA ASP A 210 5.37 -13.90 -14.67
C ASP A 210 4.38 -12.78 -14.98
N GLU A 211 3.32 -13.12 -15.72
CA GLU A 211 2.16 -12.25 -15.83
C GLU A 211 1.62 -11.90 -14.42
N ASP A 212 1.31 -10.62 -14.23
CA ASP A 212 0.70 -10.13 -13.01
C ASP A 212 -0.57 -9.32 -13.31
N LEU A 213 -1.62 -9.61 -12.54
CA LEU A 213 -2.87 -8.86 -12.55
C LEU A 213 -3.04 -8.22 -11.18
N ARG A 214 -3.03 -6.90 -11.14
CA ARG A 214 -3.25 -6.14 -9.92
C ARG A 214 -4.62 -5.47 -9.95
N PRO A 215 -5.51 -5.70 -8.97
CA PRO A 215 -6.76 -4.96 -8.88
C PRO A 215 -6.53 -3.45 -8.85
N GLU A 216 -7.31 -2.72 -9.64
CA GLU A 216 -7.30 -1.26 -9.63
C GLU A 216 -8.19 -0.74 -8.50
N ARG A 217 -7.84 0.45 -7.98
CA ARG A 217 -8.64 1.10 -6.95
C ARG A 217 -9.77 1.89 -7.61
N ASN A 218 -10.97 1.84 -7.03
CA ASN A 218 -12.11 2.60 -7.55
C ASN A 218 -12.09 4.09 -7.20
N GLY A 219 -11.15 4.54 -6.36
CA GLY A 219 -11.03 5.93 -5.92
C GLY A 219 -12.03 6.36 -4.83
N TYR A 220 -12.88 5.45 -4.38
CA TYR A 220 -13.83 5.62 -3.27
C TYR A 220 -13.44 4.87 -2.00
N GLY A 221 -12.30 4.16 -2.03
CA GLY A 221 -11.77 3.40 -0.88
C GLY A 221 -11.84 1.89 -1.06
N GLY A 222 -12.43 1.41 -2.17
CA GLY A 222 -12.45 -0.01 -2.53
C GLY A 222 -11.67 -0.32 -3.82
N GLU A 223 -11.85 -1.54 -4.29
CA GLU A 223 -11.31 -2.04 -5.56
C GLU A 223 -12.38 -1.94 -6.64
N SER A 224 -11.95 -1.65 -7.87
CA SER A 224 -12.81 -1.74 -9.04
C SER A 224 -12.81 -3.18 -9.57
N MET A 225 -13.63 -3.46 -10.58
CA MET A 225 -13.56 -4.71 -11.34
C MET A 225 -12.45 -4.69 -12.41
N LEU A 226 -11.69 -3.60 -12.48
CA LEU A 226 -10.64 -3.42 -13.47
C LEU A 226 -9.30 -3.84 -12.88
N VAL A 227 -8.38 -4.23 -13.76
CA VAL A 227 -7.04 -4.63 -13.36
C VAL A 227 -5.98 -3.83 -14.11
N GLU A 228 -4.82 -3.68 -13.47
CA GLU A 228 -3.58 -3.40 -14.16
C GLU A 228 -2.97 -4.75 -14.57
N PHE A 229 -2.84 -4.94 -15.86
CA PHE A 229 -2.14 -6.06 -16.48
C PHE A 229 -0.66 -5.70 -16.66
N THR A 230 0.23 -6.57 -16.20
CA THR A 230 1.66 -6.56 -16.56
C THR A 230 1.99 -7.88 -17.23
N SER A 231 2.51 -7.82 -18.45
CA SER A 231 2.86 -9.02 -19.22
C SER A 231 4.04 -9.77 -18.60
N THR A 232 4.19 -11.05 -18.96
CA THR A 232 5.53 -11.66 -18.95
C THR A 232 6.45 -10.81 -19.82
N GLY A 233 7.62 -10.44 -19.29
CA GLY A 233 8.60 -9.68 -20.03
C GLY A 233 9.53 -10.58 -20.85
N TRP A 234 10.32 -9.97 -21.72
CA TRP A 234 11.35 -10.66 -22.49
C TRP A 234 12.68 -9.92 -22.39
N ALA A 235 13.78 -10.66 -22.24
CA ALA A 235 15.12 -10.10 -22.20
C ALA A 235 16.07 -10.81 -23.16
N THR A 236 17.04 -10.07 -23.70
CA THR A 236 18.13 -10.65 -24.50
C THR A 236 19.16 -11.32 -23.59
N ASN A 237 19.77 -12.42 -24.06
CA ASN A 237 20.91 -13.03 -23.36
C ASN A 237 22.23 -12.29 -23.65
N GLU A 238 22.27 -11.57 -24.77
CA GLU A 238 23.43 -10.82 -25.24
C GLU A 238 23.42 -9.38 -24.71
N PRO A 239 24.59 -8.82 -24.37
CA PRO A 239 24.72 -7.42 -24.00
C PRO A 239 24.62 -6.51 -25.22
N ILE A 240 24.11 -5.28 -25.02
CA ILE A 240 24.03 -4.24 -26.05
C ILE A 240 24.76 -3.00 -25.55
N GLN A 241 26.05 -2.88 -25.90
CA GLN A 241 26.95 -1.87 -25.30
C GLN A 241 27.38 -0.78 -26.29
N ASP A 242 27.42 -1.11 -27.59
CA ASP A 242 27.76 -0.12 -28.61
C ASP A 242 26.62 0.88 -28.82
N TYR A 243 26.96 2.16 -28.86
CA TYR A 243 25.99 3.24 -29.00
C TYR A 243 25.26 3.19 -30.34
N ALA A 244 25.97 2.87 -31.43
CA ALA A 244 25.34 2.74 -32.74
C ALA A 244 24.35 1.57 -32.75
N GLN A 245 24.76 0.41 -32.22
CA GLN A 245 23.88 -0.75 -32.10
C GLN A 245 22.63 -0.45 -31.24
N LYS A 246 22.74 0.30 -30.13
CA LYS A 246 21.57 0.69 -29.32
C LYS A 246 20.56 1.50 -30.14
N LEU A 247 21.04 2.43 -30.96
CA LEU A 247 20.17 3.22 -31.84
C LEU A 247 19.51 2.34 -32.90
N ASP A 248 20.28 1.46 -33.55
CA ASP A 248 19.75 0.55 -34.58
C ASP A 248 18.71 -0.41 -34.00
N VAL A 249 18.94 -0.93 -32.79
CA VAL A 249 17.98 -1.79 -32.08
C VAL A 249 16.70 -1.04 -31.75
N MET A 250 16.78 0.18 -31.21
CA MET A 250 15.59 0.96 -30.89
C MET A 250 14.81 1.37 -32.15
N ALA A 251 15.50 1.68 -33.25
CA ALA A 251 14.86 1.96 -34.54
C ALA A 251 14.12 0.73 -35.09
N ALA A 252 14.70 -0.47 -34.99
CA ALA A 252 14.03 -1.70 -35.40
C ALA A 252 12.81 -2.03 -34.53
N ILE A 253 12.84 -1.71 -33.23
CA ILE A 253 11.65 -1.84 -32.36
C ILE A 253 10.59 -0.80 -32.74
N ASP A 254 11.00 0.44 -33.04
CA ASP A 254 10.12 1.53 -33.45
C ASP A 254 9.26 1.16 -34.66
N ASP A 255 9.89 0.59 -35.70
CA ASP A 255 9.19 0.11 -36.89
C ASP A 255 8.10 -0.93 -36.53
N VAL A 256 8.41 -1.88 -35.63
CA VAL A 256 7.47 -2.93 -35.24
C VAL A 256 6.33 -2.38 -34.37
N VAL A 257 6.59 -1.49 -33.41
CA VAL A 257 5.51 -0.91 -32.58
C VAL A 257 4.54 -0.08 -33.43
N LEU A 258 5.04 0.61 -34.46
CA LEU A 258 4.21 1.32 -35.44
C LEU A 258 3.34 0.37 -36.28
N GLU A 259 3.89 -0.76 -36.72
CA GLU A 259 3.15 -1.82 -37.41
C GLU A 259 2.00 -2.39 -36.55
N HIS A 260 2.18 -2.38 -35.22
CA HIS A 260 1.18 -2.81 -34.24
C HIS A 260 0.22 -1.70 -33.79
N GLY A 261 0.31 -0.50 -34.39
CA GLY A 261 -0.62 0.60 -34.15
C GLY A 261 -0.33 1.42 -32.88
N LEU A 262 0.86 1.28 -32.28
CA LEU A 262 1.33 2.18 -31.23
C LEU A 262 1.95 3.43 -31.87
N TRP A 263 2.22 4.46 -31.07
CA TRP A 263 2.95 5.65 -31.52
C TRP A 263 4.46 5.39 -31.59
N ASP A 264 5.20 6.36 -32.15
CA ASP A 264 6.66 6.31 -32.18
C ASP A 264 7.23 6.16 -30.76
N LEU A 265 8.31 5.40 -30.63
CA LEU A 265 9.05 5.23 -29.39
C LEU A 265 9.63 6.56 -28.91
N TYR A 266 9.22 6.93 -27.71
CA TYR A 266 9.71 8.09 -27.02
C TYR A 266 10.86 7.71 -26.07
N SER A 267 12.00 8.37 -26.22
CA SER A 267 13.17 8.19 -25.34
C SER A 267 13.05 9.06 -24.09
N PHE A 268 13.05 8.44 -22.91
CA PHE A 268 13.16 9.17 -21.64
C PHE A 268 14.60 9.60 -21.33
N ASN A 269 15.58 8.85 -21.82
CA ASN A 269 16.98 9.01 -21.45
C ASN A 269 17.72 10.09 -22.28
N ASP A 270 17.15 10.53 -23.41
CA ASP A 270 17.72 11.58 -24.26
C ASP A 270 17.25 12.98 -23.82
N PRO A 271 18.15 13.88 -23.38
CA PRO A 271 17.79 15.25 -22.98
C PRO A 271 17.25 16.11 -24.14
N THR A 272 17.57 15.77 -25.38
CA THR A 272 17.15 16.54 -26.55
C THR A 272 15.71 16.25 -26.95
N ASN A 273 15.22 15.04 -26.66
CA ASN A 273 13.92 14.55 -27.11
C ASN A 273 12.91 14.42 -25.96
N SER A 274 13.35 14.12 -24.75
CA SER A 274 12.44 13.89 -23.62
C SER A 274 11.77 15.17 -23.09
N GLY A 275 12.43 16.33 -23.19
CA GLY A 275 11.95 17.52 -22.47
C GLY A 275 12.06 17.40 -20.94
N ILE A 276 12.72 16.35 -20.44
CA ILE A 276 13.10 16.20 -19.04
C ILE A 276 14.36 17.02 -18.77
N ASP A 277 14.41 17.65 -17.60
CA ASP A 277 15.59 18.41 -17.17
C ASP A 277 16.86 17.51 -17.17
N PRO A 278 17.97 17.94 -17.80
CA PRO A 278 19.19 17.13 -17.89
C PRO A 278 19.75 16.69 -16.53
N SER A 279 19.56 17.48 -15.47
CA SER A 279 20.01 17.09 -14.13
C SER A 279 19.15 15.97 -13.52
N MET A 280 17.90 15.83 -13.97
CA MET A 280 17.05 14.69 -13.61
C MET A 280 17.46 13.46 -14.40
N ILE A 281 17.71 13.59 -15.70
CA ILE A 281 18.23 12.50 -16.55
C ILE A 281 19.53 11.94 -15.96
N ALA A 282 20.49 12.80 -15.59
CA ALA A 282 21.73 12.35 -14.97
C ALA A 282 21.51 11.58 -13.65
N LYS A 283 20.48 11.92 -12.87
CA LYS A 283 20.12 11.19 -11.64
C LYS A 283 19.49 9.83 -11.92
N LEU A 284 18.67 9.73 -12.97
CA LEU A 284 17.94 8.51 -13.32
C LEU A 284 18.82 7.51 -14.08
N TYR A 285 19.65 8.00 -15.00
CA TYR A 285 20.39 7.18 -15.97
C TYR A 285 21.92 7.24 -15.80
N GLY A 286 22.41 7.94 -14.77
CA GLY A 286 23.82 8.08 -14.41
C GLY A 286 24.57 9.19 -15.15
N SER A 287 24.03 9.68 -16.27
CA SER A 287 24.60 10.77 -17.07
C SER A 287 23.49 11.46 -17.88
N ASP A 288 23.71 12.71 -18.28
CA ASP A 288 22.88 13.44 -19.25
C ASP A 288 23.35 13.26 -20.70
N ASP A 289 24.46 12.57 -20.96
CA ASP A 289 24.86 12.12 -22.31
C ASP A 289 24.49 10.64 -22.51
N PRO A 290 23.57 10.32 -23.44
CA PRO A 290 23.17 8.95 -23.76
C PRO A 290 24.32 7.98 -24.06
N ARG A 291 25.48 8.47 -24.53
CA ARG A 291 26.67 7.65 -24.82
C ARG A 291 27.36 7.10 -23.57
N THR A 292 27.10 7.71 -22.42
CA THR A 292 27.71 7.36 -21.13
C THR A 292 26.70 6.87 -20.10
N GLN A 293 25.44 6.74 -20.47
CA GLN A 293 24.38 6.20 -19.60
C GLN A 293 24.44 4.68 -19.52
N ASN A 294 24.17 4.15 -18.32
CA ASN A 294 24.06 2.70 -18.06
C ASN A 294 22.67 2.15 -18.36
N THR A 295 21.67 3.03 -18.53
CA THR A 295 20.28 2.66 -18.71
C THR A 295 19.69 3.52 -19.82
N TRP A 296 19.06 2.87 -20.80
CA TRP A 296 18.23 3.49 -21.82
C TRP A 296 16.80 3.05 -21.58
N GLU A 297 15.86 3.97 -21.65
CA GLU A 297 14.45 3.71 -21.34
C GLU A 297 13.60 4.39 -22.40
N TYR A 298 12.83 3.56 -23.12
CA TYR A 298 11.94 3.96 -24.18
C TYR A 298 10.53 3.51 -23.89
N TYR A 299 9.57 4.29 -24.36
CA TYR A 299 8.16 4.14 -24.08
C TYR A 299 7.32 4.45 -25.30
N THR A 300 6.23 3.72 -25.47
CA THR A 300 5.12 4.12 -26.34
C THR A 300 3.80 3.60 -25.81
N GLU A 301 2.71 4.09 -26.37
CA GLU A 301 1.34 3.75 -26.03
C GLU A 301 0.44 3.76 -27.28
N ASN A 302 -0.79 3.26 -27.13
CA ASN A 302 -1.82 3.29 -28.18
C ASN A 302 -3.09 4.04 -27.76
N TYR A 303 -2.95 5.09 -26.93
CA TYR A 303 -4.09 5.87 -26.44
C TYR A 303 -5.06 6.26 -27.58
N PRO A 304 -6.39 6.06 -27.43
CA PRO A 304 -7.12 5.82 -26.18
C PRO A 304 -7.13 4.38 -25.65
N ASP A 305 -6.55 3.42 -26.37
CA ASP A 305 -6.41 2.06 -25.86
C ASP A 305 -5.36 1.99 -24.73
N PRO A 306 -5.38 0.96 -23.87
CA PRO A 306 -4.70 0.98 -22.58
C PRO A 306 -3.26 0.46 -22.64
N LEU A 307 -2.79 0.00 -23.80
CA LEU A 307 -1.52 -0.70 -23.93
C LEU A 307 -0.35 0.30 -23.89
N ARG A 308 0.55 0.10 -22.93
CA ARG A 308 1.82 0.81 -22.84
C ARG A 308 2.96 -0.18 -22.96
N PHE A 309 3.92 0.13 -23.81
CA PHE A 309 5.08 -0.70 -24.09
C PHE A 309 6.35 0.00 -23.63
N TYR A 310 7.23 -0.76 -22.97
CA TYR A 310 8.53 -0.29 -22.53
C TYR A 310 9.64 -1.15 -23.11
N ALA A 311 10.69 -0.49 -23.60
CA ALA A 311 11.92 -1.12 -24.07
C ALA A 311 13.12 -0.49 -23.37
N ASN A 312 13.84 -1.29 -22.56
CA ASN A 312 14.93 -0.82 -21.73
C ASN A 312 16.22 -1.53 -22.09
N ILE A 313 17.32 -0.80 -22.30
CA ILE A 313 18.65 -1.40 -22.42
C ILE A 313 19.44 -1.09 -21.16
N TYR A 314 19.95 -2.14 -20.53
CA TYR A 314 20.89 -2.06 -19.41
C TYR A 314 22.30 -2.39 -19.90
N ASP A 315 23.25 -1.50 -19.65
CA ASP A 315 24.63 -1.58 -20.12
C ASP A 315 25.60 -1.43 -18.95
N LEU A 316 26.16 -2.56 -18.52
CA LEU A 316 27.10 -2.60 -17.39
C LEU A 316 28.47 -2.02 -17.75
N SER A 317 28.81 -1.86 -19.03
CA SER A 317 30.08 -1.23 -19.44
C SER A 317 30.16 0.25 -19.04
N LYS A 318 29.02 0.85 -18.70
CA LYS A 318 28.91 2.25 -18.24
C LYS A 318 28.76 2.37 -16.72
N ASP A 319 28.83 1.26 -15.99
CA ASP A 319 28.80 1.25 -14.53
C ASP A 319 30.18 1.51 -13.92
N SER A 320 30.54 2.79 -13.79
CA SER A 320 31.88 3.16 -13.31
C SER A 320 32.12 2.91 -11.81
N ASP A 321 31.06 2.83 -10.98
CA ASP A 321 31.17 2.72 -9.52
C ASP A 321 30.70 1.37 -8.95
N GLY A 322 30.11 0.50 -9.77
CA GLY A 322 29.62 -0.82 -9.38
C GLY A 322 28.23 -0.81 -8.70
N GLY A 323 27.66 0.38 -8.51
CA GLY A 323 26.35 0.55 -7.88
C GLY A 323 25.24 -0.02 -8.76
N PHE A 324 25.34 0.19 -10.08
CA PHE A 324 24.34 -0.32 -11.01
C PHE A 324 24.39 -1.85 -11.13
N LEU A 325 25.58 -2.46 -11.17
CA LEU A 325 25.77 -3.90 -11.13
C LEU A 325 25.11 -4.53 -9.90
N THR A 326 25.27 -3.90 -8.73
CA THR A 326 24.63 -4.36 -7.49
C THR A 326 23.10 -4.37 -7.62
N ALA A 327 22.51 -3.33 -8.22
CA ALA A 327 21.08 -3.26 -8.45
C ALA A 327 20.61 -4.33 -9.46
N ARG A 328 21.36 -4.54 -10.55
CA ARG A 328 21.07 -5.57 -11.56
C ARG A 328 21.16 -6.99 -10.99
N GLN A 329 22.12 -7.27 -10.11
CA GLN A 329 22.23 -8.56 -9.40
C GLN A 329 21.04 -8.80 -8.47
N ALA A 330 20.60 -7.77 -7.73
CA ALA A 330 19.42 -7.88 -6.89
C ALA A 330 18.15 -8.15 -7.72
N GLN A 331 18.06 -7.54 -8.90
CA GLN A 331 16.96 -7.77 -9.82
C GLN A 331 17.00 -9.18 -10.43
N ASN A 332 18.15 -9.63 -10.96
CA ASN A 332 18.33 -10.99 -11.45
C ASN A 332 17.97 -12.05 -10.39
N ALA A 333 18.35 -11.84 -9.13
CA ALA A 333 18.00 -12.74 -8.04
C ALA A 333 16.48 -12.82 -7.76
N ARG A 334 15.71 -11.79 -8.15
CA ARG A 334 14.25 -11.74 -8.00
C ARG A 334 13.50 -12.33 -9.18
N THR A 335 13.89 -11.97 -10.40
CA THR A 335 13.11 -12.25 -11.63
C THR A 335 13.79 -13.22 -12.58
N GLY A 336 15.05 -13.59 -12.32
CA GLY A 336 15.87 -14.41 -13.22
C GLY A 336 16.39 -13.66 -14.45
N GLU A 337 16.11 -12.36 -14.59
CA GLU A 337 16.46 -11.61 -15.79
C GLU A 337 17.98 -11.43 -15.96
N PRO A 338 18.50 -11.45 -17.20
CA PRO A 338 19.90 -11.14 -17.49
C PRO A 338 20.35 -9.80 -16.88
N LEU A 339 21.63 -9.73 -16.48
CA LEU A 339 22.17 -8.56 -15.80
C LEU A 339 22.27 -7.32 -16.72
N GLU A 340 22.48 -7.54 -18.01
CA GLU A 340 22.54 -6.52 -19.07
C GLU A 340 21.86 -7.04 -20.34
N GLY A 341 21.60 -6.14 -21.28
CA GLY A 341 20.86 -6.42 -22.51
C GLY A 341 19.57 -5.60 -22.61
N LEU A 342 18.75 -5.94 -23.61
CA LEU A 342 17.42 -5.36 -23.82
C LEU A 342 16.38 -6.08 -22.97
N GLN A 343 15.41 -5.34 -22.46
CA GLN A 343 14.23 -5.83 -21.76
C GLN A 343 12.97 -5.18 -22.28
N LEU A 344 11.94 -6.01 -22.48
CA LEU A 344 10.65 -5.63 -23.03
C LEU A 344 9.55 -5.97 -22.04
N VAL A 345 8.60 -5.06 -21.84
CA VAL A 345 7.40 -5.30 -21.02
C VAL A 345 6.22 -4.48 -21.52
N VAL A 346 5.01 -5.03 -21.38
CA VAL A 346 3.75 -4.34 -21.65
C VAL A 346 2.99 -4.18 -20.34
N ILE A 347 2.42 -2.99 -20.13
CA ILE A 347 1.55 -2.67 -19.01
C ILE A 347 0.26 -2.04 -19.55
N ALA A 348 -0.89 -2.54 -19.11
CA ALA A 348 -2.18 -1.94 -19.42
C ALA A 348 -2.99 -1.71 -18.15
N SER A 349 -3.43 -0.47 -17.92
CA SER A 349 -4.22 -0.11 -16.73
C SER A 349 -5.70 -0.06 -17.06
N GLY A 350 -6.53 -0.33 -16.03
CA GLY A 350 -7.98 -0.16 -16.15
C GLY A 350 -8.62 -1.10 -17.18
N VAL A 351 -8.02 -2.26 -17.45
CA VAL A 351 -8.58 -3.24 -18.39
C VAL A 351 -9.66 -4.09 -17.72
N LEU A 352 -10.71 -4.39 -18.47
CA LEU A 352 -11.81 -5.25 -18.05
C LEU A 352 -11.68 -6.60 -18.77
N SER A 353 -11.84 -7.69 -18.03
CA SER A 353 -11.99 -9.03 -18.60
C SER A 353 -13.28 -9.13 -19.38
N GLU A 354 -13.24 -9.72 -20.58
CA GLU A 354 -14.44 -9.93 -21.39
C GLU A 354 -15.47 -10.80 -20.66
N ALA A 355 -15.02 -11.73 -19.82
CA ALA A 355 -15.90 -12.56 -19.01
C ALA A 355 -16.68 -11.77 -17.95
N ASP A 356 -16.13 -10.64 -17.50
CA ASP A 356 -16.71 -9.80 -16.44
C ASP A 356 -17.53 -8.62 -17.00
N ARG A 357 -17.52 -8.42 -18.32
CA ARG A 357 -18.17 -7.30 -19.01
C ARG A 357 -19.66 -7.13 -18.67
N ALA A 358 -20.42 -8.23 -18.72
CA ALA A 358 -21.85 -8.21 -18.44
C ALA A 358 -22.14 -7.91 -16.95
N GLU A 359 -21.30 -8.40 -16.04
CA GLU A 359 -21.43 -8.09 -14.61
C GLU A 359 -21.08 -6.63 -14.32
N PHE A 360 -20.05 -6.09 -14.96
CA PHE A 360 -19.65 -4.71 -14.86
C PHE A 360 -20.76 -3.76 -15.32
N GLU A 361 -21.34 -3.97 -16.52
CA GLU A 361 -22.46 -3.19 -17.03
C GLU A 361 -23.67 -3.23 -16.08
N LYS A 362 -24.01 -4.42 -15.58
CA LYS A 362 -25.11 -4.58 -14.62
C LYS A 362 -24.86 -3.84 -13.31
N LYS A 363 -23.64 -3.93 -12.75
CA LYS A 363 -23.30 -3.21 -11.51
C LYS A 363 -23.36 -1.70 -11.71
N LEU A 364 -22.95 -1.18 -12.86
CA LEU A 364 -23.03 0.26 -13.16
C LEU A 364 -24.47 0.81 -13.11
N GLU A 365 -25.50 0.00 -13.39
CA GLU A 365 -26.90 0.42 -13.27
C GLU A 365 -27.27 0.86 -11.84
N GLU A 366 -26.56 0.34 -10.83
CA GLU A 366 -26.75 0.68 -9.42
C GLU A 366 -26.11 2.02 -9.02
N TYR A 367 -25.30 2.64 -9.89
CA TYR A 367 -24.51 3.84 -9.59
C TYR A 367 -24.82 5.04 -10.51
N PRO A 368 -26.09 5.53 -10.57
CA PRO A 368 -26.42 6.68 -11.39
C PRO A 368 -25.70 7.95 -10.90
N GLY A 369 -24.95 8.61 -11.80
CA GLY A 369 -24.23 9.85 -11.51
C GLY A 369 -22.84 9.68 -10.91
N PHE A 370 -22.36 8.44 -10.76
CA PHE A 370 -20.95 8.16 -10.51
C PHE A 370 -20.18 8.25 -11.83
N GLY A 371 -18.97 8.82 -11.77
CA GLY A 371 -18.17 9.17 -12.93
C GLY A 371 -16.91 9.91 -12.53
#